data_AF-U1I078-F1
#
_entry.id   AF-U1I078-F1
#
_cell.length_a   1.000
_cell.length_b   1.000
_cell.length_c   1.000
_cell.angle_alpha   90.00
_cell.angle_beta   90.00
_cell.angle_gamma   90.00
#
_symmetry.space_group_name_H-M   'P 1'
#
loop_
_entity.id
_entity.type
_entity.pdbx_description
1 polymer ?
#
loop_
_entity_poly.entity_id
_entity_poly.type
_entity_poly.pdbx_seq_one_letter_code
_entity_poly.pdbx_strand_id
1 'polypeptide(L)' 'MKSHSHGRFGKEDDKWGFNQTSTIRITGRHTINIWRAMRGELNLLQYTMENVVFHLLHRRIRYTVESQLQRKCQQ' A
#
# COMPACT_ATOMS: atom_id res chain seq x y z
N MET A 1 -11.85 -16.74 -24.12
CA MET A 1 -11.79 -16.00 -22.84
C MET A 1 -11.13 -14.66 -23.11
N LYS A 2 -11.84 -13.54 -22.97
CA LYS A 2 -11.31 -12.21 -23.31
C LYS A 2 -10.38 -11.73 -22.19
N SER A 3 -9.09 -11.59 -22.47
CA SER A 3 -8.13 -10.97 -21.55
C SER A 3 -8.51 -9.50 -21.34
N HIS A 4 -9.00 -9.18 -20.14
CA HIS A 4 -9.24 -7.81 -19.72
C HIS A 4 -7.91 -7.11 -19.42
N SER A 5 -7.17 -6.77 -20.47
CA SER A 5 -5.94 -5.98 -20.42
C SER A 5 -6.20 -4.53 -20.83
N HIS A 6 -7.27 -3.92 -20.31
CA HIS A 6 -7.50 -2.48 -20.42
C HIS A 6 -7.60 -1.91 -19.00
N GLY A 7 -6.63 -1.04 -18.65
CA GLY A 7 -6.52 -0.38 -17.35
C GLY A 7 -7.67 0.59 -17.09
N ARG A 8 -8.85 0.07 -16.74
CA ARG A 8 -9.95 0.86 -16.20
C ARG A 8 -9.77 1.00 -14.70
N PHE A 9 -9.01 2.00 -14.31
CA PHE A 9 -8.89 2.44 -12.92
C PHE A 9 -10.12 3.28 -12.56
N GLY A 10 -11.23 2.61 -12.27
CA GLY A 10 -12.47 3.25 -11.82
C GLY A 10 -12.94 2.62 -10.52
N LYS A 11 -13.10 3.43 -9.46
CA LYS A 11 -13.66 3.01 -8.16
C LYS A 11 -15.04 2.35 -8.29
N GLU A 12 -15.77 2.66 -9.37
CA GLU A 12 -17.11 2.14 -9.66
C GLU A 12 -17.09 0.72 -10.28
N ASP A 13 -16.09 0.41 -11.11
CA ASP A 13 -15.99 -0.87 -11.84
C ASP A 13 -15.39 -1.99 -10.99
N ASP A 14 -14.56 -1.68 -9.99
CA ASP A 14 -13.97 -2.68 -9.08
C ASP A 14 -14.00 -2.20 -7.61
N LYS A 15 -15.22 -2.01 -7.09
CA LYS A 15 -15.45 -1.62 -5.68
C LYS A 15 -14.85 -2.63 -4.71
N TRP A 16 -14.96 -3.92 -5.01
CA TRP A 16 -14.42 -4.98 -4.16
C TRP A 16 -12.89 -5.04 -4.22
N GLY A 17 -12.27 -4.92 -5.39
CA GLY A 17 -10.82 -4.87 -5.53
C GLY A 17 -10.22 -3.63 -4.87
N PHE A 18 -10.87 -2.48 -5.00
CA PHE A 18 -10.45 -1.26 -4.29
C PHE A 18 -10.56 -1.40 -2.77
N ASN A 19 -11.68 -1.96 -2.30
CA ASN A 19 -11.94 -2.10 -0.87
C ASN A 19 -11.27 -3.31 -0.23
N GLN A 20 -10.92 -4.36 -0.97
CA GLN A 20 -10.42 -5.64 -0.43
C GLN A 20 -9.02 -6.07 -0.92
N THR A 21 -8.57 -5.64 -2.09
CA THR A 21 -7.27 -6.04 -2.64
C THR A 21 -6.37 -4.86 -3.03
N SER A 22 -5.29 -5.12 -3.77
CA SER A 22 -4.61 -4.10 -4.55
C SER A 22 -5.40 -3.87 -5.84
N THR A 23 -5.99 -2.69 -6.01
CA THR A 23 -6.72 -2.25 -7.22
C THR A 23 -5.95 -2.52 -8.53
N ILE A 24 -4.63 -2.71 -8.46
CA ILE A 24 -3.74 -3.00 -9.56
C ILE A 24 -3.78 -4.50 -9.91
N ARG A 25 -4.20 -4.81 -11.13
CA ARG A 25 -4.20 -6.18 -11.69
C ARG A 25 -3.11 -6.30 -12.75
N ILE A 26 -2.23 -7.27 -12.59
CA ILE A 26 -1.19 -7.60 -13.56
C ILE A 26 -1.40 -9.06 -13.96
N THR A 27 -1.61 -9.32 -15.26
CA THR A 27 -1.81 -10.68 -15.76
C THR A 27 -0.63 -11.57 -15.40
N GLY A 28 -0.91 -12.74 -14.81
CA GLY A 28 0.11 -13.70 -14.41
C GLY A 28 0.90 -13.33 -13.14
N ARG A 29 0.54 -12.24 -12.43
CA ARG A 29 1.21 -11.87 -11.18
C ARG A 29 0.19 -11.66 -10.06
N HIS A 30 0.54 -12.13 -8.87
CA HIS A 30 -0.21 -11.82 -7.66
C HIS A 30 0.30 -10.51 -7.09
N THR A 31 -0.58 -9.51 -7.00
CA THR A 31 -0.27 -8.22 -6.37
C THR A 31 -0.80 -8.25 -4.94
N ILE A 32 0.05 -7.90 -3.96
CA ILE A 32 -0.31 -7.91 -2.53
C ILE A 32 -0.12 -6.50 -1.99
N ASN A 33 -1.17 -5.95 -1.38
CA ASN A 33 -1.08 -4.68 -0.66
C ASN A 33 -0.57 -4.94 0.76
N ILE A 34 0.74 -4.73 0.96
CA ILE A 34 1.42 -5.01 2.23
C ILE A 34 0.83 -4.18 3.38
N TRP A 35 0.49 -2.90 3.14
CA TRP A 35 -0.12 -2.05 4.17
C TRP A 35 -1.40 -2.69 4.75
N ARG A 36 -2.25 -3.25 3.88
CA ARG A 36 -3.48 -3.92 4.31
C ARG A 36 -3.21 -5.21 5.06
N ALA A 37 -2.21 -5.97 4.63
CA ALA A 37 -1.78 -7.17 5.36
C ALA A 37 -1.28 -6.79 6.77
N MET A 38 -0.48 -5.73 6.88
CA MET A 38 0.03 -5.25 8.16
C MET A 38 -1.08 -4.67 9.07
N ARG A 39 -2.09 -4.01 8.50
CA ARG A 39 -3.26 -3.48 9.24
C ARG A 39 -4.16 -4.56 9.85
N GLY A 40 -4.11 -5.79 9.36
CA GLY A 40 -5.05 -6.86 9.77
C GLY A 40 -4.83 -7.39 11.19
N GLU A 41 -3.62 -7.28 11.73
CA GLU A 41 -3.19 -8.00 12.94
C GLU A 41 -3.25 -7.15 14.23
N LEU A 42 -3.43 -5.82 14.13
CA LEU A 42 -3.33 -4.91 15.27
C LEU A 42 -4.40 -3.84 15.27
N ASN A 43 -5.07 -3.66 16.43
CA ASN A 43 -6.01 -2.55 16.64
C ASN A 43 -5.31 -1.33 17.28
N LEU A 44 -4.70 -0.49 16.45
CA LEU A 44 -3.95 0.70 16.90
C LEU A 44 -4.82 1.96 16.89
N LEU A 45 -4.57 2.90 17.80
CA LEU A 45 -5.22 4.22 17.80
C LEU A 45 -4.77 5.08 16.60
N GLN A 46 -3.51 4.95 16.22
CA GLN A 46 -2.92 5.67 15.09
C GLN A 46 -2.28 4.68 14.11
N TYR A 47 -2.77 4.70 12.87
CA TYR A 47 -2.33 3.82 11.80
C TYR A 47 -1.39 4.55 10.83
N THR A 48 -0.22 4.92 11.32
CA THR A 48 0.90 5.34 10.48
C THR A 48 1.82 4.15 10.19
N MET A 49 2.54 4.20 9.07
CA MET A 49 3.47 3.13 8.66
C MET A 49 4.51 2.84 9.73
N GLU A 50 5.04 3.87 10.39
CA GLU A 50 6.06 3.76 11.43
C GLU A 50 5.54 2.99 12.65
N ASN A 51 4.30 3.26 13.05
CA ASN A 51 3.70 2.64 14.22
C ASN A 51 3.37 1.17 13.98
N VAL A 52 2.76 0.87 12.83
CA VAL A 52 2.42 -0.51 12.44
C VAL A 52 3.69 -1.36 12.28
N VAL A 53 4.72 -0.84 11.60
CA VAL A 53 6.01 -1.54 11.45
C VAL A 53 6.70 -1.75 12.79
N PHE A 54 6.68 -0.76 13.68
CA PHE A 54 7.28 -0.89 15.01
C PHE A 54 6.63 -2.02 15.83
N HIS A 55 5.31 -2.15 15.78
CA HIS A 55 4.59 -3.18 16.54
C HIS A 55 4.65 -4.57 15.92
N LEU A 56 4.71 -4.69 14.58
CA LEU A 56 4.77 -6.00 13.92
C LEU A 56 6.19 -6.54 13.75
N LEU A 57 7.11 -5.66 13.35
CA LEU A 57 8.47 -6.05 12.92
C LEU A 57 9.53 -5.64 13.95
N HIS A 58 9.14 -5.01 15.07
CA HIS A 58 10.05 -4.47 16.09
C HIS A 58 11.17 -3.58 15.53
N ARG A 59 10.90 -2.91 14.39
CA ARG A 59 11.86 -2.03 13.71
C ARG A 59 11.36 -0.60 13.74
N ARG A 60 12.18 0.34 14.20
CA ARG A 60 11.89 1.76 14.06
C ARG A 60 12.32 2.28 12.70
N ILE A 61 11.36 2.79 11.94
CA ILE A 61 11.59 3.52 10.70
C ILE A 61 11.50 5.01 11.00
N ARG A 62 12.42 5.79 10.43
CA ARG A 62 12.39 7.24 10.51
C ARG A 62 11.42 7.77 9.45
N TYR A 63 10.40 8.50 9.89
CA TYR A 63 9.61 9.33 9.00
C TYR A 63 10.47 10.51 8.52
N THR A 64 10.63 10.63 7.20
CA THR A 64 11.27 11.80 6.57
C THR A 64 10.23 12.52 5.73
N VAL A 65 10.04 13.82 6.00
CA VAL A 65 9.14 14.64 5.19
C VAL A 65 9.70 14.80 3.77
N GLU A 66 8.80 14.90 2.80
CA GLU A 66 9.14 14.97 1.37
C GLU A 66 10.17 16.06 1.05
N SER A 67 10.01 17.24 1.63
CA SER A 67 10.92 18.38 1.42
C SER A 67 12.36 18.08 1.85
N GLN A 68 12.56 17.23 2.84
CA GLN A 68 13.90 16.82 3.29
C GLN A 68 14.50 15.75 2.37
N LEU A 69 13.67 14.91 1.76
CA LEU A 69 14.11 13.92 0.78
C LEU A 69 14.55 14.59 -0.53
N GLN A 70 13.76 15.55 -1.02
CA GLN A 70 14.07 16.33 -2.22
C GLN A 70 15.40 17.07 -2.08
N ARG A 71 15.66 17.67 -0.91
CA ARG A 71 16.93 18.34 -0.60
C ARG A 71 18.13 17.39 -0.63
N LYS A 72 17.96 16.12 -0.21
CA LYS A 72 19.02 15.11 -0.24
C LYS A 72 19.34 14.59 -1.63
N CYS A 73 18.36 14.52 -2.54
CA CYS A 73 18.60 14.08 -3.91
C CYS A 73 19.25 15.16 -4.81
N GLN A 74 19.22 16.41 -4.39
CA GLN A 74 19.83 17.53 -5.11
C GLN A 74 21.29 17.81 -4.72
N GLN A 75 21.81 17.11 -3.70
CA GLN A 75 23.23 17.05 -3.33
C GLN A 75 23.85 15.78 -3.88
#